data_AF-A0A392PYW0-F1
#
_entry.id   AF-A0A392PYW0-F1
#
_cell.length_a   1.000
_cell.length_b   1.000
_cell.length_c   1.000
_cell.angle_alpha   90.00
_cell.angle_beta   90.00
_cell.angle_gamma   90.00
#
_symmetry.space_group_name_H-M   'P 1'
#
loop_
_entity.id
_entity.type
_entity.pdbx_description
1 polymer ?
#
loop_
_entity_poly.entity_id
_entity_poly.type
_entity_poly.pdbx_seq_one_letter_code
_entity_poly.pdbx_strand_id
1 'polypeptide(L)'
;RFFPSEFGNDVDRVHAVEPAKSAFETKANIRRAIEAEGIPYTYVASNYFAGYFLPTLAQPGQFAPPPPKDKVFIYGDGNPK
;
A
#
# COMPACT_ATOMS: atom_id res chain seq x y z
N ARG A 1 21.99 -8.06 4.09
CA ARG A 1 21.06 -7.01 3.63
C ARG A 1 19.66 -7.38 4.11
N PHE A 2 19.00 -6.52 4.86
CA PHE A 2 17.70 -6.74 5.50
C PHE A 2 16.55 -6.17 4.64
N PHE A 3 15.43 -6.88 4.58
CA PHE A 3 14.22 -6.48 3.87
C PHE A 3 13.06 -6.45 4.87
N PRO A 4 12.68 -5.27 5.39
CA PRO A 4 11.50 -5.17 6.25
C PRO A 4 10.20 -5.41 5.46
N SER A 5 9.12 -5.68 6.17
CA SER A 5 7.79 -5.90 5.59
C SER A 5 7.22 -4.59 5.03
N GLU A 6 7.65 -4.22 3.83
CA GLU A 6 7.26 -2.99 3.12
C GLU A 6 6.15 -3.30 2.12
N PHE A 7 6.51 -3.92 1.00
CA PHE A 7 5.66 -4.58 0.00
C PHE A 7 4.31 -3.90 -0.30
N GLY A 8 4.31 -2.58 -0.40
CA GLY A 8 3.13 -1.77 -0.65
C GLY A 8 3.52 -0.40 -1.18
N ASN A 9 2.82 0.64 -0.72
CA ASN A 9 3.20 2.03 -0.98
C ASN A 9 4.55 2.37 -0.30
N ASP A 10 5.29 3.29 -0.90
CA ASP A 10 6.45 3.88 -0.24
C ASP A 10 6.02 4.81 0.89
N VAL A 11 6.15 4.37 2.15
CA VAL A 11 5.60 5.05 3.32
C VAL A 11 6.20 6.42 3.62
N ASP A 12 7.37 6.74 3.06
CA ASP A 12 7.98 8.07 3.17
C ASP A 12 7.46 9.05 2.09
N ARG A 13 6.59 8.59 1.17
CA ARG A 13 6.06 9.36 0.02
C ARG A 13 4.56 9.21 -0.16
N VAL A 14 3.80 9.27 0.94
CA VAL A 14 2.33 9.18 0.94
C VAL A 14 1.66 10.46 1.42
N HIS A 15 0.47 10.73 0.88
CA HIS A 15 -0.45 11.77 1.37
C HIS A 15 -1.71 11.13 1.98
N ALA A 16 -1.51 10.11 2.82
CA ALA A 16 -2.60 9.33 3.40
C ALA A 16 -3.34 10.09 4.51
N VAL A 17 -4.62 9.76 4.68
CA VAL A 17 -5.45 10.17 5.81
C VAL A 17 -5.69 8.99 6.75
N GLU A 18 -6.23 9.25 7.94
CA GLU A 18 -6.61 8.16 8.85
C GLU A 18 -7.71 7.26 8.25
N PRO A 19 -7.69 5.94 8.52
CA PRO A 19 -6.78 5.23 9.42
C PRO A 19 -5.46 4.76 8.77
N ALA A 20 -5.29 4.96 7.46
CA ALA A 20 -4.13 4.45 6.72
C ALA A 20 -2.83 5.16 7.13
N LYS A 21 -2.90 6.44 7.47
CA LYS A 21 -1.76 7.24 7.93
C LYS A 21 -1.04 6.57 9.13
N SER A 22 -1.78 6.20 10.17
CA SER A 22 -1.20 5.51 11.35
C SER A 22 -0.47 4.20 10.98
N ALA A 23 -0.99 3.45 10.00
CA ALA A 23 -0.35 2.21 9.52
C ALA A 23 0.96 2.48 8.77
N PHE A 24 1.01 3.54 7.96
CA PHE A 24 2.24 3.95 7.26
C PHE A 24 3.28 4.52 8.23
N GLU A 25 2.87 5.30 9.23
CA GLU A 25 3.76 5.82 10.27
C GLU A 25 4.46 4.69 11.04
N THR A 26 3.76 3.58 11.31
CA THR A 26 4.36 2.40 11.94
C THR A 26 5.53 1.85 11.12
N LYS A 27 5.38 1.73 9.79
CA LYS A 27 6.45 1.27 8.91
C LYS A 27 7.59 2.30 8.80
N ALA A 28 7.26 3.58 8.72
CA ALA A 28 8.26 4.65 8.70
C ALA A 28 9.13 4.62 9.96
N ASN A 29 8.54 4.41 11.13
CA ASN A 29 9.28 4.24 12.39
C ASN A 29 10.22 3.03 12.37
N ILE A 30 9.79 1.92 11.77
CA ILE A 30 10.67 0.74 11.56
C ILE A 30 11.84 1.10 10.63
N ARG A 31 11.61 1.85 9.55
CA ARG A 31 12.70 2.34 8.68
C ARG A 31 13.72 3.16 9.46
N ARG A 32 13.27 4.13 10.27
CA ARG A 32 14.14 4.96 11.11
C ARG A 32 14.95 4.14 12.12
N ALA A 33 14.36 3.11 12.73
CA ALA A 33 15.08 2.21 13.62
C ALA A 33 16.17 1.40 12.89
N ILE A 34 15.86 0.86 11.71
CA ILE A 34 16.82 0.15 10.87
C ILE A 34 18.00 1.06 10.48
N GLU A 35 17.72 2.30 10.10
CA GLU A 35 18.71 3.32 9.74
C GLU A 35 19.61 3.69 10.93
N ALA A 36 19.02 3.93 12.10
CA ALA A 36 19.74 4.31 13.33
C ALA A 36 20.72 3.23 13.78
N GLU A 37 20.36 1.96 13.59
CA GLU A 37 21.21 0.80 13.91
C GLU A 37 22.26 0.49 12.82
N GLY A 38 22.29 1.26 11.72
CA GLY A 38 23.25 1.08 10.63
C GLY A 38 23.09 -0.26 9.89
N ILE A 39 21.92 -0.90 9.97
CA ILE A 39 21.67 -2.21 9.35
C ILE A 39 21.62 -2.03 7.82
N PRO A 40 22.41 -2.75 7.01
CA PRO A 40 22.30 -2.63 5.55
C PRO A 40 20.92 -3.12 5.05
N TYR A 41 20.11 -2.25 4.45
CA TYR A 41 18.71 -2.54 4.13
C TYR A 41 18.33 -2.37 2.65
N THR A 42 17.12 -2.81 2.30
CA THR A 42 16.43 -2.47 1.06
C THR A 42 14.93 -2.38 1.35
N TYR A 43 14.34 -1.22 1.06
CA TYR A 43 12.89 -1.03 1.12
C TYR A 43 12.28 -1.31 -0.25
N VAL A 44 11.33 -2.23 -0.32
CA VAL A 44 10.69 -2.64 -1.58
C VAL A 44 9.27 -2.08 -1.61
N ALA A 45 9.07 -1.00 -2.36
CA ALA A 45 7.75 -0.45 -2.65
C ALA A 45 7.15 -1.16 -3.87
N SER A 46 6.41 -2.25 -3.64
CA SER A 46 5.81 -3.07 -4.71
C SER A 46 4.42 -2.62 -5.16
N ASN A 47 3.91 -1.50 -4.62
CA ASN A 47 2.61 -0.92 -4.96
C ASN A 47 1.44 -1.89 -4.70
N TYR A 48 0.54 -2.04 -5.67
CA TYR A 48 -0.72 -2.77 -5.54
C TYR A 48 -0.59 -4.21 -6.02
N PHE A 49 -0.95 -5.17 -5.17
CA PHE A 49 -0.91 -6.59 -5.54
C PHE A 49 -1.97 -6.94 -6.59
N ALA A 50 -1.51 -7.51 -7.71
CA ALA A 50 -2.36 -7.99 -8.79
C ALA A 50 -3.35 -9.08 -8.35
N GLY A 51 -3.03 -9.86 -7.31
CA GLY A 51 -3.95 -10.87 -6.75
C GLY A 51 -4.99 -10.31 -5.77
N TYR A 52 -4.88 -9.03 -5.38
CA TYR A 52 -5.78 -8.40 -4.41
C TYR A 52 -6.63 -7.31 -5.05
N PHE A 53 -5.99 -6.34 -5.73
CA PHE A 53 -6.68 -5.16 -6.25
C PHE A 53 -7.32 -5.36 -7.62
N LEU A 54 -6.62 -6.01 -8.56
CA LEU A 54 -7.14 -6.24 -9.92
C LEU A 54 -8.37 -7.17 -9.97
N PRO A 55 -8.45 -8.29 -9.21
CA PRO A 55 -9.56 -9.23 -9.34
C PRO A 55 -10.85 -8.68 -8.75
N THR A 56 -10.77 -7.63 -7.93
CA THR A 56 -11.91 -6.95 -7.33
C THR A 56 -12.17 -5.58 -7.93
N LEU A 57 -11.35 -5.11 -8.90
CA LEU A 57 -11.35 -3.72 -9.39
C LEU A 57 -11.35 -2.68 -8.26
N ALA A 58 -10.65 -2.99 -7.15
CA ALA A 58 -10.61 -2.21 -5.92
C ALA A 58 -12.00 -1.83 -5.36
N GLN A 59 -13.04 -2.64 -5.59
CA GLN A 59 -14.38 -2.28 -5.15
C GLN A 59 -14.53 -2.33 -3.61
N PRO A 60 -15.23 -1.35 -3.00
CA PRO A 60 -15.45 -1.34 -1.56
C PRO A 60 -16.27 -2.57 -1.13
N GLY A 61 -15.80 -3.26 -0.09
CA GLY A 61 -16.45 -4.46 0.43
C GLY A 61 -16.25 -5.73 -0.41
N GLN A 62 -15.47 -5.68 -1.49
CA GLN A 62 -15.09 -6.84 -2.29
C GLN A 62 -13.65 -7.25 -1.95
N PHE A 63 -13.51 -8.44 -1.36
CA PHE A 63 -12.22 -8.95 -0.87
C PHE A 63 -11.75 -10.22 -1.60
N ALA A 64 -12.51 -10.69 -2.59
CA ALA A 64 -12.20 -11.85 -3.41
C ALA A 64 -12.80 -11.70 -4.82
N PRO A 65 -12.20 -12.36 -5.84
CA PRO A 65 -12.80 -12.44 -7.18
C PRO A 65 -14.18 -13.11 -7.17
N PRO A 66 -15.00 -12.92 -8.24
CA PRO A 66 -14.69 -12.23 -9.50
C PRO A 66 -14.97 -10.71 -9.47
N PRO A 67 -14.46 -9.94 -10.45
CA PRO A 67 -14.78 -8.51 -10.55
C PRO A 67 -16.27 -8.31 -10.89
N PRO A 68 -16.87 -7.18 -10.51
CA PRO A 68 -18.26 -6.88 -10.85
C PRO A 68 -18.45 -6.81 -12.37
N LYS A 69 -19.61 -7.27 -12.85
CA LYS A 69 -19.94 -7.29 -14.28
C LYS A 69 -20.92 -6.19 -14.69
N ASP A 70 -21.68 -5.64 -13.74
CA ASP A 70 -22.80 -4.74 -14.04
C ASP A 70 -22.52 -3.29 -13.66
N LYS A 71 -21.94 -3.06 -12.47
CA LYS A 71 -21.68 -1.72 -11.94
C LYS A 71 -20.34 -1.67 -11.22
N VAL A 72 -19.63 -0.57 -11.42
CA VAL A 72 -18.38 -0.25 -10.71
C VAL A 72 -18.51 1.07 -9.97
N PHE A 73 -17.89 1.15 -8.80
CA PHE A 73 -17.62 2.37 -8.06
C PHE A 73 -16.21 2.86 -8.43
N ILE A 74 -16.11 4.13 -8.80
CA ILE A 74 -14.84 4.80 -9.12
C ILE A 74 -14.54 5.78 -7.98
N TYR A 75 -13.37 5.64 -7.36
CA TYR A 75 -12.92 6.60 -6.35
C TYR A 75 -12.49 7.91 -7.02
N GLY A 76 -13.04 9.03 -6.54
CA GLY A 76 -12.78 10.34 -7.15
C GLY A 76 -13.29 10.40 -8.59
N ASP A 77 -12.46 10.92 -9.49
CA ASP A 77 -12.74 11.00 -10.94
C ASP A 77 -12.10 9.86 -11.75
N GLY A 78 -11.38 8.94 -11.09
CA GLY A 78 -10.67 7.84 -11.74
C GLY A 78 -9.36 8.20 -12.45
N ASN A 79 -8.87 9.44 -12.30
CA ASN A 79 -7.62 9.91 -12.92
C ASN A 79 -6.59 10.43 -11.89
N PRO A 80 -6.13 9.58 -10.95
CA PRO A 80 -5.09 9.98 -10.00
C PRO A 80 -3.78 10.31 -10.73
N LYS A 81 -3.06 11.34 -10.26
CA LYS A 81 -1.78 11.80 -10.81
C LYS A 81 -0.62 11.49 -9.87
#